data_AF-A0A958HW81-F1
#
_entry.id   AF-A0A958HW81-F1
#
_cell.length_a   1.000
_cell.length_b   1.000
_cell.length_c   1.000
_cell.angle_alpha   90.00
_cell.angle_beta   90.00
_cell.angle_gamma   90.00
#
_symmetry.space_group_name_H-M   'P 1'
#
loop_
_entity.id
_entity.type
_entity.pdbx_description
1 polymer ?
#
loop_
_entity_poly.entity_id
_entity_poly.type
_entity_poly.pdbx_seq_one_letter_code
_entity_poly.pdbx_strand_id
1 'polypeptide(L)'
;MKFIPWRRDEWFSKQGSILPWDKVEHFLLGIIGYLLLFYIIGFDETQCFTILISAAIVWEIRDGFITGFSWKDLIAGLSGMTCGFVIASIM
;
A
#
# COMPACT_ATOMS: atom_id res chain seq x y z
N MET A 1 -9.04 1.30 22.66
CA MET A 1 -8.57 0.08 21.97
C MET A 1 -7.15 -0.20 22.45
N LYS A 2 -6.85 -1.41 22.95
CA LYS A 2 -5.49 -1.77 23.40
C LYS A 2 -4.66 -2.12 22.16
N PHE A 3 -3.58 -1.39 21.92
CA PHE A 3 -2.60 -1.71 20.88
C PHE A 3 -1.99 -3.09 21.18
N ILE A 4 -2.19 -4.04 20.27
CA ILE A 4 -1.57 -5.36 20.35
C ILE A 4 -0.13 -5.23 19.84
N PRO A 5 0.87 -5.77 20.56
CA PRO A 5 2.25 -5.75 20.09
C PRO A 5 2.37 -6.43 18.72
N TRP A 6 3.00 -5.75 17.76
CA TRP A 6 3.15 -6.15 16.35
C TRP A 6 3.59 -7.62 16.14
N ARG A 7 4.41 -8.16 17.05
CA ARG A 7 4.84 -9.57 17.04
C ARG A 7 3.72 -10.60 17.22
N ARG A 8 2.54 -10.18 17.66
CA ARG A 8 1.36 -11.03 17.90
C ARG A 8 0.24 -10.79 16.89
N ASP A 9 0.50 -10.00 15.85
CA ASP A 9 -0.48 -9.80 14.78
C ASP A 9 -0.35 -10.97 13.78
N GLU A 10 -1.14 -12.02 14.01
CA GLU A 10 -1.18 -13.17 13.13
C GLU A 10 -1.91 -12.84 11.83
N TRP A 11 -1.47 -13.42 10.71
CA TRP A 11 -1.93 -13.13 9.34
C TRP A 11 -3.45 -13.13 9.12
N PHE A 12 -4.22 -13.81 9.96
CA PHE A 12 -5.68 -13.95 9.87
C PHE A 12 -6.41 -13.45 11.13
N SER A 13 -5.72 -12.66 11.96
CA SER A 13 -6.33 -12.06 13.15
C SER A 13 -7.46 -11.12 12.76
N LYS A 14 -8.71 -11.51 13.05
CA LYS A 14 -9.88 -10.63 12.96
C LYS A 14 -9.81 -9.42 13.91
N GLN A 15 -8.84 -9.43 14.84
CA GLN A 15 -8.60 -8.41 15.86
C GLN A 15 -7.27 -7.65 15.62
N GLY A 16 -6.56 -7.99 14.55
CA GLY A 16 -5.35 -7.32 14.09
C GLY A 16 -5.70 -6.00 13.44
N SER A 17 -5.22 -4.90 14.01
CA SER A 17 -5.57 -3.56 13.54
C SER A 17 -4.84 -3.14 12.26
N ILE A 18 -3.83 -3.90 11.82
CA ILE A 18 -2.87 -3.44 10.82
C ILE A 18 -3.20 -4.02 9.43
N LEU A 19 -3.36 -5.33 9.29
CA LEU A 19 -3.44 -5.99 7.96
C LEU A 19 -4.67 -5.68 7.08
N PRO A 20 -5.93 -5.64 7.56
CA PRO A 20 -7.05 -5.34 6.68
C PRO A 20 -7.15 -3.85 6.35
N TRP A 21 -6.74 -2.97 7.26
CA TRP A 21 -6.78 -1.53 7.05
C TRP A 21 -5.61 -1.05 6.18
N ASP A 22 -4.40 -1.57 6.36
CA ASP A 22 -3.26 -1.24 5.49
C ASP A 22 -3.52 -1.61 4.04
N LYS A 23 -4.12 -2.78 3.79
CA LYS A 23 -4.44 -3.21 2.42
C LYS A 23 -5.47 -2.29 1.78
N VAL A 24 -6.48 -1.87 2.53
CA VAL A 24 -7.50 -0.92 2.05
C VAL A 24 -6.90 0.46 1.84
N GLU A 25 -6.02 0.92 2.73
CA GLU A 25 -5.31 2.19 2.59
C GLU A 25 -4.44 2.20 1.33
N HIS A 26 -3.57 1.20 1.15
CA HIS A 26 -2.71 1.10 -0.03
C HIS A 26 -3.51 0.92 -1.32
N PHE A 27 -4.65 0.22 -1.26
CA PHE A 27 -5.59 0.12 -2.36
C PHE A 27 -6.18 1.48 -2.75
N LEU A 28 -6.67 2.24 -1.77
CA LEU A 28 -7.20 3.59 -2.00
C LEU A 28 -6.11 4.55 -2.48
N LEU A 29 -4.89 4.45 -1.95
CA LEU A 29 -3.72 5.20 -2.42
C LEU A 29 -3.35 4.83 -3.86
N GLY A 30 -3.48 3.57 -4.25
CA GLY A 30 -3.33 3.14 -5.64
C GLY A 30 -4.34 3.79 -6.58
N ILE A 31 -5.62 3.84 -6.18
CA ILE A 31 -6.67 4.49 -6.98
C ILE A 31 -6.45 6.00 -7.07
N ILE A 32 -6.36 6.68 -5.92
CA ILE A 32 -6.22 8.13 -5.86
C ILE A 32 -4.92 8.57 -6.53
N GLY A 33 -3.83 7.85 -6.25
CA GLY A 33 -2.53 8.13 -6.83
C GLY A 33 -2.54 7.98 -8.35
N TYR A 34 -3.18 6.94 -8.90
CA TYR A 34 -3.36 6.82 -10.36
C TYR A 34 -4.15 8.00 -10.93
N LEU A 35 -5.29 8.35 -10.32
CA LEU A 35 -6.12 9.45 -10.81
C LEU A 35 -5.35 10.78 -10.83
N LEU A 36 -4.56 11.06 -9.79
CA LEU A 36 -3.71 12.24 -9.72
C LEU A 36 -2.61 12.24 -10.78
N LEU A 37 -1.87 11.13 -10.89
CA LEU A 37 -0.72 11.03 -11.81
C LEU A 37 -1.16 11.05 -13.28
N PHE A 38 -2.24 10.33 -13.61
CA PHE A 38 -2.75 10.22 -14.97
C PHE A 38 -3.53 11.46 -15.40
N TYR A 39 -4.55 11.87 -14.64
CA TYR A 39 -5.46 12.94 -15.07
C TYR A 39 -4.97 14.35 -14.74
N ILE A 40 -4.21 14.55 -13.65
CA ILE A 40 -3.76 15.89 -13.25
C ILE A 40 -2.36 16.17 -13.77
N ILE A 41 -1.43 15.21 -13.58
CA ILE A 41 -0.03 15.39 -13.98
C ILE A 41 0.20 15.03 -15.46
N GLY A 42 -0.61 14.13 -16.02
CA GLY A 42 -0.51 13.72 -17.43
C GLY A 42 0.56 12.68 -17.70
N PHE A 43 0.90 11.85 -16.70
CA PHE A 43 1.80 10.72 -16.90
C PHE A 43 1.11 9.57 -17.62
N ASP A 44 1.90 8.81 -18.39
CA ASP A 44 1.42 7.57 -18.99
C ASP A 44 1.22 6.45 -17.94
N GLU A 45 0.53 5.38 -18.32
CA GLU A 45 0.23 4.27 -17.39
C GLU A 45 1.48 3.61 -16.81
N THR A 46 2.56 3.51 -17.59
CA THR A 46 3.81 2.88 -17.15
C THR A 46 4.52 3.75 -16.12
N GLN A 47 4.53 5.06 -16.34
CA GLN A 47 5.04 6.06 -15.40
C GLN A 47 4.22 6.06 -14.11
N CYS A 48 2.88 6.07 -14.22
CA CYS A 48 1.99 6.01 -13.06
C CYS A 48 2.26 4.77 -12.21
N PHE A 49 2.32 3.59 -12.85
CA PHE A 49 2.62 2.34 -12.16
C PHE A 49 3.98 2.37 -11.46
N THR A 50 5.02 2.81 -12.18
CA THR A 50 6.39 2.87 -11.65
C THR A 50 6.48 3.79 -10.42
N ILE A 51 5.84 4.97 -10.48
CA ILE A 51 5.84 5.94 -9.38
C ILE A 51 5.11 5.39 -8.17
N LEU A 52 3.92 4.80 -8.36
CA LEU A 52 3.14 4.22 -7.27
C LEU A 52 3.90 3.09 -6.58
N ILE A 53 4.41 2.12 -7.34
CA ILE A 53 5.18 1.01 -6.77
C ILE A 53 6.43 1.50 -6.05
N SER A 54 7.14 2.50 -6.61
CA SER A 54 8.29 3.11 -5.94
C SER A 54 7.88 3.77 -4.62
N ALA A 55 6.74 4.46 -4.58
CA ALA A 55 6.22 5.08 -3.37
C ALA A 55 5.89 4.03 -2.29
N ALA A 56 5.26 2.91 -2.65
CA ALA A 56 4.99 1.81 -1.72
C ALA A 56 6.29 1.21 -1.14
N ILE A 57 7.31 0.99 -1.97
CA ILE A 57 8.60 0.46 -1.51
C ILE A 57 9.29 1.45 -0.56
N VAL A 58 9.33 2.74 -0.92
CA VAL A 58 9.94 3.78 -0.09
C VAL A 58 9.21 3.92 1.24
N TRP A 59 7.88 3.82 1.23
CA TRP A 59 7.04 3.85 2.43
C TRP A 59 7.43 2.73 3.40
N GLU A 60 7.51 1.50 2.92
CA GLU A 60 7.84 0.31 3.71
C GLU A 60 9.28 0.31 4.22
N ILE A 61 10.22 0.82 3.43
CA ILE A 61 11.60 1.02 3.88
C ILE A 61 11.64 2.04 5.02
N ARG A 62 10.93 3.16 4.88
CA ARG A 62 10.83 4.20 5.92
C ARG A 62 10.22 3.66 7.20
N ASP A 63 9.09 2.96 7.10
CA ASP A 63 8.42 2.37 8.28
C ASP A 63 9.29 1.27 8.90
N GLY A 64 10.00 0.49 8.08
CA GLY A 64 10.99 -0.48 8.54
C GLY A 64 12.12 0.12 9.39
N PHE A 65 12.55 1.35 9.11
CA PHE A 65 13.52 2.06 9.96
C PHE A 65 12.95 2.49 11.32
N ILE A 66 11.63 2.68 11.44
CA ILE A 66 10.97 3.17 12.65
C ILE A 66 10.50 2.02 13.54
N THR A 67 9.85 1.02 12.95
CA THR A 67 9.14 -0.06 13.66
C THR A 67 9.71 -1.45 13.42
N GLY A 68 10.68 -1.58 12.51
CA GLY A 68 11.26 -2.86 12.09
C GLY A 68 10.67 -3.32 10.75
N PHE A 69 11.54 -3.72 9.83
CA PHE A 69 11.16 -4.09 8.47
C PHE A 69 10.51 -5.48 8.41
N SER A 70 9.47 -5.60 7.58
CA SER A 70 8.68 -6.80 7.39
C SER A 70 8.39 -7.04 5.93
N TRP A 71 8.90 -8.15 5.39
CA TRP A 71 8.60 -8.57 4.03
C TRP A 71 7.10 -8.80 3.80
N LYS A 72 6.35 -9.11 4.85
CA LYS A 72 4.92 -9.36 4.77
C LYS A 72 4.14 -8.06 4.54
N ASP A 73 4.58 -6.99 5.16
CA ASP A 73 3.94 -5.66 5.07
C ASP A 73 4.26 -5.05 3.71
N LEU A 74 5.52 -5.17 3.25
CA LEU A 74 5.91 -4.82 1.88
C LEU A 74 5.06 -5.52 0.82
N ILE A 75 4.85 -6.84 0.93
CA ILE A 75 4.01 -7.57 -0.03
C ILE A 75 2.55 -7.10 0.04
N ALA A 76 2.04 -6.83 1.24
CA ALA A 76 0.67 -6.35 1.41
C ALA A 76 0.47 -4.95 0.79
N GLY A 77 1.39 -4.01 1.04
CA GLY A 77 1.38 -2.66 0.47
C GLY A 77 1.49 -2.68 -1.05
N LEU A 78 2.43 -3.46 -1.60
CA LEU A 78 2.58 -3.64 -3.05
C LEU A 78 1.33 -4.24 -3.70
N SER A 79 0.74 -5.26 -3.07
CA SER A 79 -0.47 -5.91 -3.59
C SER A 79 -1.67 -4.95 -3.57
N GLY A 80 -1.87 -4.23 -2.47
CA GLY A 80 -2.94 -3.23 -2.34
C GLY A 80 -2.82 -2.16 -3.41
N MET A 81 -1.63 -1.56 -3.53
CA MET A 81 -1.38 -0.50 -4.50
C MET A 81 -1.50 -0.97 -5.96
N THR A 82 -1.03 -2.19 -6.26
CA THR A 82 -1.19 -2.81 -7.59
C THR A 82 -2.67 -3.04 -7.93
N CYS A 83 -3.45 -3.60 -7.00
CA CYS A 83 -4.88 -3.82 -7.21
C CYS A 83 -5.63 -2.49 -7.41
N GLY A 84 -5.29 -1.46 -6.62
CA GLY A 84 -5.88 -0.13 -6.75
C GLY A 84 -5.57 0.51 -8.10
N PHE A 85 -4.31 0.42 -8.54
CA PHE A 85 -3.88 0.87 -9.86
C PHE A 85 -4.66 0.18 -10.99
N VAL A 86 -4.73 -1.16 -10.97
CA VAL A 86 -5.40 -1.93 -12.04
C VAL A 86 -6.89 -1.60 -12.11
N ILE A 87 -7.56 -1.44 -10.98
CA ILE A 87 -8.97 -1.04 -10.97
C ILE A 87 -9.13 0.37 -11.53
N ALA A 88 -8.27 1.30 -11.13
CA ALA A 88 -8.36 2.68 -11.62
C ALA A 88 -7.99 2.82 -13.10
N SER A 89 -7.14 1.94 -13.65
CA SER A 89 -6.73 1.98 -15.06
C SER A 89 -7.80 1.43 -16.02
N ILE A 90 -8.74 0.63 -15.53
CA ILE A 90 -9.85 0.06 -16.34
C ILE A 90 -11.17 0.83 -16.17
N MET A 91 -11.20 1.86 -15.32
CA MET A 91 -12.33 2.77 -15.11
C MET A 91 -12.31 3.92 -16.12
#